data_AF-A0A7V9GUK9-F1
#
_entry.id   AF-A0A7V9GUK9-F1
#
_cell.length_a   1.000
_cell.length_b   1.000
_cell.length_c   1.000
_cell.angle_alpha   90.00
_cell.angle_beta   90.00
_cell.angle_gamma   90.00
#
_symmetry.space_group_name_H-M   'P 1'
#
loop_
_entity.id
_entity.type
_entity.pdbx_description
1 polymer ?
#
loop_
_entity_poly.entity_id
_entity_poly.type
_entity_poly.pdbx_seq_one_letter_code
_entity_poly.pdbx_strand_id
1 'polypeptide(L)'
;RADVRAYVEAALAGEGRDPSGPPPWRALLERATVQQKAAEDGVADEAKKRLESEPKGRERKALEREFEEAAKRSSRRARTEVLDLGLELAALSFRDLACISEGAGEAVLAVDASPDLARHAHGRDPRRLREAMERCEDTRQSLELNVSEDLALEALGFRLEKLVGSAG
;
A
#
# COMPACT_ATOMS: atom_id res chain seq x y z
N ARG A 1 6.18 4.84 -2.97
CA ARG A 1 6.75 4.17 -4.17
C ARG A 1 7.94 3.29 -3.79
N ALA A 2 8.96 3.80 -3.08
CA ALA A 2 10.11 2.97 -2.69
C ALA A 2 9.76 1.76 -1.81
N ASP A 3 8.82 1.94 -0.89
CA ASP A 3 8.21 0.89 -0.06
C ASP A 3 7.44 -0.16 -0.87
N VAL A 4 6.63 0.25 -1.86
CA VAL A 4 5.94 -0.68 -2.76
C VAL A 4 6.94 -1.48 -3.57
N ARG A 5 7.98 -0.82 -4.11
CA ARG A 5 9.04 -1.50 -4.83
C ARG A 5 9.75 -2.52 -3.94
N ALA A 6 10.12 -2.14 -2.72
CA ALA A 6 10.74 -3.05 -1.76
C ALA A 6 9.83 -4.24 -1.43
N TYR A 7 8.51 -4.02 -1.35
CA TYR A 7 7.54 -5.09 -1.14
C TYR A 7 7.51 -6.10 -2.31
N VAL A 8 7.47 -5.60 -3.54
CA VAL A 8 7.51 -6.43 -4.76
C VAL A 8 8.86 -7.16 -4.88
N GLU A 9 9.98 -6.47 -4.67
CA GLU A 9 11.33 -7.06 -4.71
C GLU A 9 11.50 -8.15 -3.64
N ALA A 10 10.96 -7.96 -2.45
CA ALA A 10 10.99 -8.99 -1.40
C ALA A 10 10.21 -10.24 -1.81
N ALA A 11 9.03 -10.10 -2.43
CA ALA A 11 8.28 -11.24 -2.95
C ALA A 11 9.05 -11.99 -4.05
N LEU A 12 9.75 -11.25 -4.92
CA LEU A 12 10.54 -11.80 -6.02
C LEU A 12 11.83 -12.49 -5.53
N ALA A 13 12.42 -12.00 -4.44
CA ALA A 13 13.62 -12.60 -3.84
C ALA A 13 13.34 -13.96 -3.19
N GLY A 14 12.10 -14.19 -2.74
CA GLY A 14 11.68 -15.42 -2.07
C GLY A 14 12.57 -15.77 -0.88
N GLU A 15 12.99 -17.04 -0.80
CA GLU A 15 13.91 -17.56 0.24
C GLU A 15 15.28 -16.87 0.27
N GLY A 16 15.65 -16.12 -0.78
CA GLY A 16 16.86 -15.30 -0.82
C GLY A 16 16.78 -14.02 0.01
N ARG A 17 15.62 -13.70 0.59
CA ARG A 17 15.45 -12.56 1.50
C ARG A 17 16.18 -12.83 2.83
N ASP A 18 16.87 -11.81 3.33
CA ASP A 18 17.39 -11.82 4.70
C ASP A 18 16.24 -11.90 5.73
N PRO A 19 16.10 -13.02 6.48
CA PRO A 19 15.02 -13.18 7.44
C PRO A 19 15.21 -12.30 8.68
N SER A 20 16.38 -11.71 8.90
CA SER A 20 16.65 -10.81 10.03
C SER A 20 16.16 -9.38 9.80
N GLY A 21 15.84 -9.02 8.55
CA GLY A 21 15.28 -7.72 8.19
C GLY A 21 13.81 -7.56 8.60
N PRO A 22 13.31 -6.32 8.73
CA PRO A 22 11.90 -6.09 9.00
C PRO A 22 11.02 -6.70 7.89
N PRO A 23 9.78 -7.10 8.20
CA PRO A 23 8.84 -7.57 7.19
C PRO A 23 8.65 -6.53 6.07
N PRO A 24 8.56 -6.96 4.80
CA PRO A 24 8.57 -6.04 3.66
C PRO A 24 7.33 -5.14 3.59
N TRP A 25 6.20 -5.57 4.17
CA TRP A 25 4.98 -4.76 4.25
C TRP A 25 5.01 -3.71 5.36
N ARG A 26 5.97 -3.77 6.28
CA ARG A 26 6.04 -2.87 7.43
C ARG A 26 6.19 -1.40 7.01
N ALA A 27 6.99 -1.14 5.98
CA ALA A 27 7.17 0.21 5.45
C ALA A 27 5.86 0.81 4.88
N LEU A 28 4.98 -0.04 4.30
CA LEU A 28 3.66 0.41 3.80
C LEU A 28 2.75 0.82 4.97
N LEU A 29 2.73 0.04 6.04
CA LEU A 29 1.97 0.35 7.26
C LEU A 29 2.49 1.61 7.97
N GLU A 30 3.81 1.78 8.00
CA GLU A 30 4.45 2.99 8.56
C GLU A 30 4.05 4.23 7.75
N ARG A 31 4.10 4.17 6.41
CA ARG A 31 3.62 5.25 5.54
C ARG A 31 2.13 5.54 5.77
N ALA A 32 1.29 4.52 5.90
CA ALA A 32 -0.13 4.68 6.18
C ALA A 32 -0.36 5.38 7.53
N THR A 33 0.45 5.06 8.54
CA THR A 33 0.41 5.68 9.87
C THR A 33 0.84 7.15 9.83
N VAL A 34 1.88 7.49 9.04
CA VAL A 34 2.31 8.87 8.84
C VAL A 34 1.19 9.71 8.21
N GLN A 35 0.54 9.19 7.16
CA GLN A 35 -0.53 9.91 6.48
C GLN A 35 -1.81 10.01 7.32
N GLN A 36 -2.12 8.98 8.08
CA GLN A 36 -3.19 9.00 9.08
C GLN A 36 -2.98 10.15 10.07
N LYS A 37 -1.78 10.26 10.63
CA LYS A 37 -1.44 11.34 11.57
C LYS A 37 -1.51 12.71 10.90
N ALA A 38 -0.96 12.86 9.69
CA ALA A 38 -1.03 14.13 8.96
C ALA A 38 -2.47 14.59 8.71
N ALA A 39 -3.38 13.65 8.43
CA ALA A 39 -4.81 13.92 8.25
C ALA A 39 -5.50 14.33 9.56
N GLU A 40 -5.15 13.71 10.69
CA GLU A 40 -5.62 14.11 12.02
C GLU A 40 -5.12 15.51 12.40
N ASP A 41 -3.82 15.77 12.22
CA ASP A 41 -3.18 17.05 12.51
C ASP A 41 -3.79 18.17 11.66
N GLY A 42 -4.07 17.92 10.38
CA GLY A 42 -4.74 18.88 9.49
C GLY A 42 -6.13 19.29 9.97
N VAL A 43 -6.94 18.34 10.45
CA VAL A 43 -8.26 18.64 11.03
C VAL A 43 -8.12 19.35 12.37
N ALA A 44 -7.14 18.98 13.19
CA ALA A 44 -6.87 19.65 14.47
C ALA A 44 -6.45 21.12 14.28
N ASP A 45 -5.63 21.41 13.27
CA ASP A 45 -5.23 22.77 12.90
C ASP A 45 -6.42 23.61 12.42
N GLU A 46 -7.31 23.02 11.62
CA GLU A 46 -8.56 23.66 11.20
C GLU A 46 -9.48 23.93 12.40
N ALA A 47 -9.65 22.94 13.27
CA ALA A 47 -10.44 23.04 14.48
C ALA A 47 -9.95 24.17 15.38
N LYS A 48 -8.63 24.26 15.60
CA LYS A 48 -8.01 25.31 16.40
C LYS A 48 -8.34 26.70 15.85
N LYS A 49 -8.10 26.92 14.55
CA LYS A 49 -8.40 28.21 13.89
C LYS A 49 -9.88 28.57 13.99
N ARG A 50 -10.77 27.59 13.80
CA ARG A 50 -12.22 27.81 13.82
C ARG A 50 -12.74 28.11 15.23
N LEU A 51 -12.22 27.45 16.25
CA LEU A 51 -12.65 27.58 17.66
C LEU A 51 -12.07 28.82 18.37
N GLU A 52 -10.99 29.41 17.87
CA GLU A 52 -10.41 30.65 18.41
C GLU A 52 -11.39 31.82 18.42
N SER A 53 -12.27 31.89 17.41
CA SER A 53 -13.28 32.95 17.28
C SER A 53 -14.62 32.60 17.94
N GLU A 54 -14.76 31.39 18.51
CA GLU A 54 -16.03 30.90 19.05
C GLU A 54 -16.17 31.18 20.56
N PRO A 55 -17.26 31.85 20.98
CA PRO A 55 -17.52 32.09 22.39
C PRO A 55 -17.69 30.76 23.15
N LYS A 56 -17.33 30.75 24.44
CA LYS A 56 -17.54 29.58 25.28
C LYS A 56 -19.04 29.32 25.41
N GLY A 57 -19.48 28.12 25.06
CA GLY A 57 -20.90 27.79 25.08
C GLY A 57 -21.21 26.42 24.53
N ARG A 58 -22.52 26.14 24.39
CA ARG A 58 -23.03 24.87 23.84
C ARG A 58 -22.63 24.68 22.38
N GLU A 59 -22.64 25.75 21.59
CA GLU A 59 -22.31 25.75 20.16
C GLU A 59 -20.84 25.38 19.94
N ARG A 60 -19.91 26.01 20.69
CA ARG A 60 -18.49 25.63 20.68
C ARG A 60 -18.27 24.16 21.02
N LYS A 61 -18.97 23.61 22.02
CA LYS A 61 -18.88 22.19 22.38
C LYS A 61 -19.43 21.27 21.30
N ALA A 62 -20.47 21.69 20.56
CA ALA A 62 -20.98 20.93 19.43
C ALA A 62 -19.94 20.90 18.30
N LEU A 63 -19.33 22.05 18.00
CA LEU A 63 -18.30 22.16 16.99
C LEU A 63 -17.03 21.37 17.33
N GLU A 64 -16.60 21.36 18.60
CA GLU A 64 -15.50 20.51 19.08
C GLU A 64 -15.77 19.02 18.79
N ARG A 65 -17.00 18.55 18.99
CA ARG A 65 -17.40 17.16 18.68
C ARG A 65 -17.41 16.88 17.18
N GLU A 66 -17.90 17.82 16.38
CA GLU A 66 -17.89 17.69 14.91
C GLU A 66 -16.46 17.55 14.37
N PHE A 67 -15.51 18.34 14.90
CA PHE A 67 -14.10 18.22 14.54
C PHE A 67 -13.47 16.90 15.01
N GLU A 68 -13.82 16.41 16.19
CA GLU A 68 -13.35 15.10 16.66
C GLU A 68 -13.82 13.96 15.74
N GLU A 69 -15.09 14.00 15.32
CA GLU A 69 -15.62 13.03 14.36
C GLU A 69 -15.01 13.18 12.97
N ALA A 70 -14.79 14.42 12.52
CA ALA A 70 -14.12 14.71 11.26
C ALA A 70 -12.68 14.19 11.25
N ALA A 71 -11.93 14.39 12.34
CA ALA A 71 -10.57 13.88 12.50
C ALA A 71 -10.55 12.36 12.41
N LYS A 72 -11.46 11.67 13.13
CA LYS A 72 -11.62 10.22 13.07
C LYS A 72 -11.94 9.71 11.66
N ARG A 73 -12.79 10.40 10.91
CA ARG A 73 -13.13 10.03 9.51
C ARG A 73 -11.96 10.27 8.55
N SER A 74 -11.32 11.42 8.66
CA SER A 74 -10.17 11.82 7.83
C SER A 74 -9.00 10.86 8.02
N SER A 75 -8.67 10.56 9.28
CA SER A 75 -7.69 9.57 9.72
C SER A 75 -7.87 8.21 9.05
N ARG A 76 -9.07 7.61 9.19
CA ARG A 76 -9.40 6.31 8.59
C ARG A 76 -9.26 6.34 7.07
N ARG A 77 -9.80 7.38 6.42
CA ARG A 77 -9.74 7.52 4.97
C ARG A 77 -8.29 7.60 4.47
N ALA A 78 -7.47 8.46 5.08
CA ALA A 78 -6.07 8.64 4.69
C ALA A 78 -5.27 7.33 4.82
N ARG A 79 -5.53 6.56 5.88
CA ARG A 79 -4.92 5.24 6.06
C ARG A 79 -5.32 4.27 4.94
N THR A 80 -6.61 4.17 4.65
CA THR A 80 -7.14 3.28 3.59
C THR A 80 -6.58 3.66 2.23
N GLU A 81 -6.61 4.95 1.85
CA GLU A 81 -6.11 5.42 0.55
C GLU A 81 -4.63 5.08 0.32
N VAL A 82 -3.81 5.12 1.37
CA VAL A 82 -2.38 4.79 1.28
C VAL A 82 -2.14 3.30 1.03
N LEU A 83 -2.94 2.44 1.65
CA LEU A 83 -2.83 0.99 1.49
C LEU A 83 -3.43 0.54 0.16
N ASP A 84 -4.58 1.12 -0.22
CA ASP A 84 -5.23 0.90 -1.51
C ASP A 84 -4.28 1.21 -2.66
N LEU A 85 -3.75 2.43 -2.71
CA LEU A 85 -2.75 2.83 -3.70
C LEU A 85 -1.47 1.97 -3.63
N GLY A 86 -1.07 1.55 -2.43
CA GLY A 86 0.09 0.68 -2.25
C GLY A 86 -0.07 -0.66 -2.94
N LEU A 87 -1.25 -1.29 -2.80
CA LEU A 87 -1.58 -2.57 -3.40
C LEU A 87 -1.86 -2.47 -4.90
N GLU A 88 -2.51 -1.40 -5.36
CA GLU A 88 -2.70 -1.13 -6.79
C GLU A 88 -1.34 -1.01 -7.49
N LEU A 89 -0.41 -0.23 -6.93
CA LEU A 89 0.94 -0.11 -7.49
C LEU A 89 1.72 -1.43 -7.48
N ALA A 90 1.51 -2.29 -6.48
CA ALA A 90 2.10 -3.63 -6.45
C ALA A 90 1.52 -4.52 -7.56
N ALA A 91 0.19 -4.50 -7.76
CA ALA A 91 -0.49 -5.22 -8.83
C ALA A 91 0.01 -4.77 -10.21
N LEU A 92 0.12 -3.46 -10.44
CA LEU A 92 0.67 -2.89 -11.68
C LEU A 92 2.13 -3.31 -11.92
N SER A 93 2.93 -3.42 -10.85
CA SER A 93 4.31 -3.90 -10.96
C SER A 93 4.38 -5.35 -11.42
N PHE A 94 3.53 -6.24 -10.88
CA PHE A 94 3.44 -7.63 -11.34
C PHE A 94 2.90 -7.76 -12.77
N ARG A 95 1.96 -6.90 -13.15
CA ARG A 95 1.49 -6.79 -14.54
C ARG A 95 2.61 -6.41 -15.49
N ASP A 96 3.42 -5.41 -15.14
CA ASP A 96 4.55 -4.97 -15.98
C ASP A 96 5.62 -6.07 -16.09
N LEU A 97 5.90 -6.81 -15.01
CA LEU A 97 6.77 -7.98 -15.05
C LEU A 97 6.24 -9.06 -16.00
N ALA A 98 4.92 -9.31 -16.00
CA ALA A 98 4.29 -10.27 -16.91
C ALA A 98 4.40 -9.83 -18.37
N CYS A 99 4.22 -8.54 -18.67
CA CYS A 99 4.43 -8.01 -20.02
C CYS A 99 5.88 -8.20 -20.48
N ILE A 100 6.86 -7.96 -19.61
CA ILE A 100 8.27 -8.15 -19.96
C ILE A 100 8.58 -9.63 -20.19
N SER A 101 8.07 -10.54 -19.35
CA SER A 101 8.32 -11.98 -19.53
C SER A 101 7.66 -12.57 -20.77
N GLU A 102 6.61 -11.92 -21.30
CA GLU A 102 5.98 -12.25 -22.59
C GLU A 102 6.60 -11.52 -23.80
N GLY A 103 7.61 -10.67 -23.58
CA GLY A 103 8.27 -9.90 -24.64
C GLY A 103 7.49 -8.68 -25.12
N ALA A 104 6.41 -8.29 -24.42
CA ALA A 104 5.58 -7.12 -24.69
C ALA A 104 6.08 -5.88 -23.91
N GLY A 105 7.36 -5.55 -24.06
CA GLY A 105 8.01 -4.47 -23.31
C GLY A 105 7.41 -3.08 -23.59
N GLU A 106 6.86 -2.88 -24.79
CA GLU A 106 6.13 -1.68 -25.20
C GLU A 106 4.84 -1.45 -24.42
N ALA A 107 4.30 -2.49 -23.78
CA ALA A 107 3.09 -2.40 -23.00
C ALA A 107 3.36 -1.95 -21.55
N VAL A 108 4.62 -1.92 -21.08
CA VAL A 108 5.02 -1.60 -19.69
C VAL A 108 4.61 -0.18 -19.31
N LEU A 109 3.97 -0.01 -18.16
CA LEU A 109 3.52 1.29 -17.66
C LEU A 109 4.63 2.04 -16.92
N ALA A 110 5.43 1.33 -16.10
CA ALA A 110 6.54 1.89 -15.35
C ALA A 110 7.82 2.00 -16.20
N VAL A 111 7.76 2.82 -17.26
CA VAL A 111 8.86 3.00 -18.23
C VAL A 111 10.16 3.45 -17.56
N ASP A 112 10.07 4.29 -16.53
CA ASP A 112 11.19 4.78 -15.72
C ASP A 112 11.88 3.67 -14.89
N ALA A 113 11.16 2.61 -14.52
CA ALA A 113 11.67 1.47 -13.77
C ALA A 113 11.91 0.22 -14.65
N SER A 114 11.68 0.30 -15.95
CA SER A 114 11.72 -0.83 -16.89
C SER A 114 13.04 -1.64 -16.86
N PRO A 115 14.24 -1.04 -16.78
CA PRO A 115 15.49 -1.81 -16.74
C PRO A 115 15.62 -2.71 -15.50
N ASP A 116 15.21 -2.23 -14.33
CA ASP A 116 15.24 -3.00 -13.09
C ASP A 116 14.16 -4.09 -13.08
N LEU A 117 12.97 -3.79 -13.63
CA LEU A 117 11.91 -4.78 -13.82
C LEU A 117 12.33 -5.88 -14.79
N ALA A 118 13.05 -5.56 -15.86
CA ALA A 118 13.50 -6.54 -16.85
C ALA A 118 14.44 -7.59 -16.26
N ARG A 119 15.33 -7.18 -15.33
CA ARG A 119 16.16 -8.12 -14.58
C ARG A 119 15.33 -9.09 -13.74
N HIS A 120 14.28 -8.59 -13.11
CA HIS A 120 13.39 -9.39 -12.29
C HIS A 120 12.46 -10.29 -13.11
N ALA A 121 12.07 -9.90 -14.32
CA ALA A 121 11.18 -10.68 -15.18
C ALA A 121 11.86 -11.89 -15.84
N HIS A 122 13.19 -11.88 -15.96
CA HIS A 122 13.94 -12.93 -16.64
C HIS A 122 13.75 -14.30 -15.96
N GLY A 123 13.37 -15.32 -16.74
CA GLY A 123 13.15 -16.68 -16.26
C GLY A 123 11.92 -16.87 -15.36
N ARG A 124 10.97 -15.92 -15.37
CA ARG A 124 9.73 -16.04 -14.61
C ARG A 124 8.56 -16.45 -15.49
N ASP A 125 7.71 -17.33 -14.95
CA ASP A 125 6.46 -17.71 -15.58
C ASP A 125 5.46 -16.51 -15.58
N PRO A 126 5.06 -16.00 -16.76
CA PRO A 126 4.05 -14.93 -16.86
C PRO A 126 2.72 -15.27 -16.16
N ARG A 127 2.35 -16.55 -16.07
CA ARG A 127 1.12 -16.99 -15.41
C ARG A 127 1.18 -16.75 -13.90
N ARG A 128 2.31 -17.06 -13.27
CA ARG A 128 2.53 -16.83 -11.83
C ARG A 128 2.56 -15.33 -11.52
N LEU A 129 3.10 -14.51 -12.43
CA LEU A 129 3.10 -13.04 -12.30
C LEU A 129 1.68 -12.46 -12.43
N ARG A 130 0.85 -12.96 -13.33
CA ARG A 130 -0.58 -12.58 -13.40
C ARG A 130 -1.35 -13.00 -12.16
N GLU A 131 -1.12 -14.21 -11.65
CA GLU A 131 -1.75 -14.62 -10.39
C GLU A 131 -1.29 -13.72 -9.23
N ALA A 132 -0.02 -13.30 -9.19
CA ALA A 132 0.47 -12.36 -8.16
C ALA A 132 -0.23 -11.00 -8.22
N MET A 133 -0.48 -10.47 -9.43
CA MET A 133 -1.30 -9.29 -9.66
C MET A 133 -2.72 -9.49 -9.10
N GLU A 134 -3.39 -10.59 -9.43
CA GLU A 134 -4.74 -10.91 -8.95
C GLU A 134 -4.79 -10.98 -7.42
N ARG A 135 -3.80 -11.60 -6.76
CA ARG A 135 -3.73 -11.66 -5.29
C ARG A 135 -3.59 -10.27 -4.64
N CYS A 136 -2.89 -9.35 -5.28
CA CYS A 136 -2.79 -7.97 -4.79
C CYS A 136 -4.16 -7.27 -4.87
N GLU A 137 -4.87 -7.42 -5.98
CA GLU A 137 -6.22 -6.85 -6.17
C GLU A 137 -7.26 -7.47 -5.23
N ASP A 138 -7.25 -8.79 -5.05
CA ASP A 138 -8.13 -9.49 -4.10
C ASP A 138 -7.90 -8.96 -2.68
N THR A 139 -6.63 -8.80 -2.29
CA THR A 139 -6.28 -8.28 -0.96
C THR A 139 -6.74 -6.83 -0.83
N ARG A 140 -6.54 -6.00 -1.86
CA ARG A 140 -6.96 -4.60 -1.91
C ARG A 140 -8.46 -4.45 -1.68
N GLN A 141 -9.28 -5.19 -2.42
CA GLN A 141 -10.73 -5.19 -2.27
C GLN A 141 -11.15 -5.70 -0.88
N SER A 142 -10.45 -6.71 -0.35
CA SER A 142 -10.77 -7.25 0.97
C SER A 142 -10.42 -6.28 2.12
N LEU A 143 -9.44 -5.39 1.95
CA LEU A 143 -9.06 -4.42 2.98
C LEU A 143 -10.17 -3.44 3.33
N GLU A 144 -11.11 -3.19 2.41
CA GLU A 144 -12.30 -2.38 2.70
C GLU A 144 -13.17 -3.00 3.80
N LEU A 145 -13.10 -4.33 3.98
CA LEU A 145 -13.91 -5.11 4.91
C LEU A 145 -13.10 -5.69 6.09
N ASN A 146 -11.77 -5.65 6.04
CA ASN A 146 -10.90 -6.33 6.98
C ASN A 146 -10.44 -5.44 8.14
N VAL A 147 -10.48 -5.98 9.36
CA VAL A 147 -10.12 -5.25 10.60
C VAL A 147 -8.62 -5.35 10.93
N SER A 148 -7.85 -6.20 10.24
CA SER A 148 -6.42 -6.41 10.48
C SER A 148 -5.60 -6.32 9.19
N GLU A 149 -5.19 -5.11 8.83
CA GLU A 149 -4.38 -4.82 7.65
C GLU A 149 -3.00 -5.50 7.70
N ASP A 150 -2.38 -5.54 8.89
CA ASP A 150 -1.05 -6.15 9.07
C ASP A 150 -1.08 -7.65 8.73
N LEU A 151 -2.05 -8.38 9.27
CA LEU A 151 -2.23 -9.80 8.99
C LEU A 151 -2.57 -10.05 7.50
N ALA A 152 -3.37 -9.17 6.88
CA ALA A 152 -3.70 -9.29 5.48
C ALA A 152 -2.46 -9.11 4.57
N LEU A 153 -1.63 -8.11 4.86
CA LEU A 153 -0.39 -7.84 4.12
C LEU A 153 0.69 -8.91 4.37
N GLU A 154 0.77 -9.43 5.59
CA GLU A 154 1.62 -10.56 5.95
C GLU A 154 1.23 -11.82 5.15
N ALA A 155 -0.05 -12.19 5.19
CA ALA A 155 -0.56 -13.34 4.46
C ALA A 155 -0.38 -13.18 2.94
N LEU A 156 -0.59 -11.97 2.40
CA LEU A 156 -0.28 -11.68 1.00
C LEU A 156 1.21 -11.85 0.71
N GLY A 157 2.08 -11.31 1.57
CA GLY A 157 3.54 -11.41 1.43
C GLY A 157 4.01 -12.86 1.30
N PHE A 158 3.58 -13.74 2.21
CA PHE A 158 3.92 -15.17 2.16
C PHE A 158 3.37 -15.87 0.91
N ARG A 159 2.14 -15.53 0.46
CA ARG A 159 1.57 -16.09 -0.76
C ARG A 159 2.36 -15.66 -1.99
N LEU A 160 2.72 -14.38 -2.08
CA LEU A 160 3.52 -13.83 -3.17
C LEU A 160 4.91 -14.45 -3.19
N GLU A 161 5.60 -14.56 -2.06
CA GLU A 161 6.90 -15.23 -1.96
C GLU A 161 6.83 -16.69 -2.45
N LYS A 162 5.81 -17.45 -2.05
CA LYS A 162 5.63 -18.82 -2.58
C LYS A 162 5.32 -18.84 -4.08
N LEU A 163 4.58 -17.85 -4.56
CA LEU A 163 4.09 -17.79 -5.94
C LEU A 163 5.12 -17.25 -6.92
N VAL A 164 5.96 -16.30 -6.54
CA VAL A 164 6.94 -15.63 -7.43
C VAL A 164 8.33 -15.55 -6.82
N GLY A 165 8.63 -16.23 -5.71
CA GLY A 165 9.98 -16.23 -5.11
C GLY A 165 10.98 -17.11 -5.84
N SER A 166 10.52 -18.09 -6.63
CA SER A 166 11.36 -18.89 -7.51
C SER A 166 11.22 -18.47 -8.96
N ALA A 167 12.35 -18.37 -9.68
CA ALA A 167 12.32 -18.43 -11.14
C ALA A 167 11.70 -19.78 -11.54
N GLY A 168 10.76 -19.74 -12.48
CA GLY A 168 9.93 -20.89 -12.86
C GLY A 168 10.55 -21.68 -14.00
#